data_AF-A0A951SXS4-F1
#
_entry.id   AF-A0A951SXS4-F1
#
_cell.length_a   1.000
_cell.length_b   1.000
_cell.length_c   1.000
_cell.angle_alpha   90.00
_cell.angle_beta   90.00
_cell.angle_gamma   90.00
#
_symmetry.space_group_name_H-M   'P 1'
#
loop_
_entity.id
_entity.type
_entity.pdbx_description
1 polymer ?
#
loop_
_entity_poly.entity_id
_entity_poly.type
_entity_poly.pdbx_seq_one_letter_code
_entity_poly.pdbx_strand_id
1 'polypeptide(L)'
;MIPLQNRGKRQGDQVVWLLFNHSIEFTEDEFTEIIYSIREKGLFWYLNSERPALKSRISTILATELPEGIFETEVDTEFYLEQCLLGLNDRVN
;
A
#
# COMPACT_ATOMS: atom_id res chain seq x y z
N MET A 1 18.50 0.23 -3.31
CA MET A 1 17.20 0.93 -3.31
C MET A 1 16.16 -0.03 -3.87
N ILE A 2 15.09 -0.32 -3.13
CA ILE A 2 14.05 -1.26 -3.56
C ILE A 2 13.16 -0.56 -4.59
N PRO A 3 12.87 -1.18 -5.74
CA PRO A 3 11.93 -0.62 -6.69
C PRO A 3 10.55 -0.44 -6.04
N LEU A 4 9.94 0.73 -6.22
CA LEU A 4 8.56 0.97 -5.77
C LEU A 4 7.62 -0.03 -6.44
N GLN A 5 6.84 -0.76 -5.65
CA GLN A 5 5.81 -1.68 -6.15
C GLN A 5 4.54 -0.93 -6.53
N ASN A 6 4.61 0.12 -7.35
CA ASN A 6 3.40 0.84 -7.79
C ASN A 6 2.62 0.11 -8.89
N ARG A 7 2.87 -1.19 -9.13
CA ARG A 7 2.21 -1.97 -10.20
C ARG A 7 0.75 -2.26 -9.85
N GLY A 8 -0.11 -2.30 -10.85
CA GLY A 8 -1.54 -2.40 -10.63
C GLY A 8 -2.34 -1.84 -11.80
N LYS A 9 -3.66 -1.88 -11.68
CA LYS A 9 -4.58 -1.33 -12.69
C LYS A 9 -5.96 -1.09 -12.09
N ARG A 10 -6.70 -0.18 -12.70
CA ARG A 10 -8.15 -0.09 -12.52
C ARG A 10 -8.84 -1.20 -13.31
N GLN A 11 -9.78 -1.90 -12.69
CA GLN A 11 -10.60 -2.94 -13.29
C GLN A 11 -12.06 -2.68 -12.93
N GLY A 12 -12.77 -1.95 -13.80
CA GLY A 12 -14.11 -1.46 -13.49
C GLY A 12 -14.09 -0.54 -12.26
N ASP A 13 -14.85 -0.93 -11.24
CA ASP A 13 -15.03 -0.17 -9.99
C ASP A 13 -14.00 -0.54 -8.91
N GLN A 14 -12.96 -1.31 -9.30
CA GLN A 14 -11.89 -1.73 -8.40
C GLN A 14 -10.53 -1.20 -8.83
N VAL A 15 -9.70 -0.89 -7.85
CA VAL A 15 -8.26 -0.64 -8.01
C VAL A 15 -7.51 -1.86 -7.52
N VAL A 16 -6.75 -2.48 -8.40
CA VAL A 16 -5.91 -3.65 -8.08
C VAL A 16 -4.46 -3.21 -7.96
N TRP A 17 -3.89 -3.41 -6.77
CA TRP A 17 -2.48 -3.19 -6.47
C TRP A 17 -1.73 -4.52 -6.44
N LEU A 18 -0.61 -4.60 -7.16
CA LEU A 18 0.27 -5.76 -7.20
C LEU A 18 1.53 -5.49 -6.38
N LEU A 19 1.48 -5.83 -5.10
CA LEU A 19 2.61 -5.74 -4.18
C LEU A 19 3.40 -7.06 -4.22
N PHE A 20 4.57 -7.08 -4.88
CA PHE A 20 5.39 -8.30 -5.04
C PHE A 20 4.61 -9.52 -5.60
N ASN A 21 3.78 -9.28 -6.62
CA ASN A 21 2.85 -10.27 -7.22
C ASN A 21 1.69 -10.71 -6.32
N HIS A 22 1.56 -10.18 -5.11
CA HIS A 22 0.36 -10.35 -4.29
C HIS A 22 -0.68 -9.32 -4.71
N SER A 23 -1.86 -9.81 -5.11
CA SER A 23 -2.99 -8.95 -5.50
C SER A 23 -3.71 -8.42 -4.27
N ILE A 24 -3.79 -7.10 -4.14
CA ILE A 24 -4.57 -6.39 -3.15
C ILE A 24 -5.62 -5.57 -3.89
N GLU A 25 -6.88 -5.81 -3.58
CA GLU A 25 -8.01 -5.21 -4.27
C GLU A 25 -8.68 -4.19 -3.36
N PHE A 26 -8.96 -3.03 -3.93
CA PHE A 26 -9.68 -1.94 -3.30
C PHE A 26 -10.92 -1.61 -4.13
N THR A 27 -12.02 -1.24 -3.50
CA THR A 27 -13.06 -0.47 -4.20
C THR A 27 -12.51 0.92 -4.52
N GLU A 28 -13.10 1.62 -5.49
CA GLU A 28 -12.70 3.00 -5.81
C GLU A 28 -12.82 3.94 -4.59
N ASP A 29 -13.91 3.84 -3.83
CA ASP A 29 -14.13 4.64 -2.62
C ASP A 29 -13.06 4.34 -1.57
N GLU A 30 -12.80 3.06 -1.29
CA GLU A 30 -11.78 2.64 -0.33
C GLU A 30 -10.39 3.11 -0.74
N PHE A 31 -10.05 3.00 -2.02
CA PHE A 31 -8.77 3.48 -2.51
C PHE A 31 -8.65 5.00 -2.36
N THR A 32 -9.73 5.74 -2.65
CA THR A 32 -9.78 7.19 -2.47
C THR A 32 -9.60 7.59 -1.00
N GLU A 33 -10.25 6.89 -0.08
CA GLU A 33 -10.10 7.10 1.37
C GLU A 33 -8.67 6.82 1.85
N ILE A 34 -8.03 5.76 1.34
CA ILE A 34 -6.62 5.46 1.63
C ILE A 34 -5.74 6.62 1.18
N ILE A 35 -5.88 7.08 -0.08
CA ILE A 35 -5.06 8.18 -0.62
C ILE A 35 -5.29 9.47 0.16
N TYR A 36 -6.53 9.77 0.55
CA TYR A 36 -6.83 10.91 1.41
C TYR A 36 -6.17 10.77 2.78
N SER A 37 -6.28 9.60 3.41
CA SER A 37 -5.70 9.36 4.74
C SER A 37 -4.17 9.43 4.75
N ILE A 38 -3.50 8.96 3.68
CA ILE A 38 -2.05 9.11 3.50
C ILE A 38 -1.65 10.59 3.57
N ARG A 39 -2.40 11.47 2.91
CA ARG A 39 -2.08 12.91 2.84
C ARG A 39 -2.32 13.64 4.16
N GLU A 40 -3.27 13.17 4.96
CA GLU A 40 -3.67 13.86 6.20
C GLU A 40 -3.00 13.30 7.47
N LYS A 41 -2.85 11.97 7.57
CA LYS A 41 -2.48 11.29 8.83
C LYS A 41 -1.48 10.13 8.67
N GLY A 42 -1.28 9.63 7.45
CA GLY A 42 -0.42 8.48 7.15
C GLY A 42 -1.19 7.18 6.93
N LEU A 43 -0.58 6.27 6.15
CA LEU A 43 -1.18 4.99 5.77
C LEU A 43 -1.45 4.10 6.98
N PHE A 44 -0.51 3.96 7.90
CA PHE A 44 -0.62 3.04 9.03
C PHE A 44 -1.62 3.53 10.06
N TRP A 45 -1.86 4.84 10.15
CA TRP A 45 -2.98 5.35 10.94
C TRP A 45 -4.30 4.77 10.43
N TYR A 46 -4.58 4.89 9.13
CA TYR A 46 -5.79 4.36 8.51
C TYR A 46 -5.85 2.83 8.59
N LEU A 47 -4.77 2.13 8.29
CA LEU A 47 -4.76 0.68 8.33
C LEU A 47 -4.93 0.14 9.76
N ASN A 48 -4.42 0.82 10.79
CA ASN A 48 -4.63 0.40 12.17
C ASN A 48 -6.09 0.61 12.62
N SER A 49 -6.75 1.67 12.15
CA SER A 49 -8.13 2.00 12.57
C SER A 49 -9.18 1.24 11.75
N GLU A 50 -9.09 1.31 10.42
CA GLU A 50 -10.14 0.82 9.51
C GLU A 50 -9.86 -0.59 8.98
N ARG A 51 -8.58 -0.93 8.74
CA ARG A 51 -8.21 -2.19 8.05
C ARG A 51 -7.03 -2.94 8.69
N PRO A 52 -7.10 -3.33 9.98
CA PRO A 52 -5.96 -3.95 10.68
C PRO A 52 -5.54 -5.29 10.05
N ALA A 53 -6.49 -6.04 9.50
CA ALA A 53 -6.22 -7.28 8.77
C ALA A 53 -5.40 -7.02 7.49
N LEU A 54 -5.65 -5.91 6.79
CA LEU A 54 -4.86 -5.53 5.62
C LEU A 54 -3.44 -5.15 6.02
N LYS A 55 -3.26 -4.40 7.13
CA LYS A 55 -1.92 -4.09 7.66
C LYS A 55 -1.12 -5.38 7.89
N SER A 56 -1.70 -6.32 8.63
CA SER A 56 -1.06 -7.61 8.93
C SER A 56 -0.69 -8.39 7.67
N ARG A 57 -1.59 -8.41 6.67
CA ARG A 57 -1.33 -9.03 5.37
C ARG A 57 -0.17 -8.36 4.63
N ILE A 58 -0.14 -7.03 4.55
CA ILE A 58 0.96 -6.28 3.91
C ILE A 58 2.28 -6.57 4.62
N SER A 59 2.33 -6.52 5.96
CA SER A 59 3.54 -6.83 6.71
C SER A 59 4.05 -8.25 6.44
N THR A 60 3.14 -9.22 6.30
CA THR A 60 3.49 -10.60 5.96
C THR A 60 4.08 -10.72 4.56
N ILE A 61 3.50 -10.01 3.58
CA ILE A 61 4.03 -9.94 2.21
C ILE A 61 5.44 -9.36 2.23
N LEU A 62 5.66 -8.22 2.90
CA LEU A 62 6.98 -7.60 2.99
C LEU A 62 8.01 -8.52 3.65
N ALA A 63 7.67 -9.17 4.76
CA ALA A 63 8.56 -10.10 5.44
C ALA A 63 8.90 -11.35 4.62
N THR A 64 8.02 -11.74 3.68
CA THR A 64 8.24 -12.89 2.80
C THR A 64 9.09 -12.53 1.59
N GLU A 65 8.83 -11.36 1.00
CA GLU A 65 9.35 -10.98 -0.32
C GLU A 65 10.65 -10.15 -0.22
N LEU A 66 10.89 -9.51 0.93
CA LEU A 66 12.05 -8.67 1.16
C LEU A 66 12.98 -9.28 2.22
N PRO A 67 14.31 -9.14 2.06
CA PRO A 67 15.27 -9.51 3.10
C PRO A 67 15.00 -8.79 4.43
N GLU A 68 15.37 -9.42 5.55
CA GLU A 68 15.35 -8.76 6.85
C GLU A 68 16.30 -7.54 6.88
N GLY A 69 15.93 -6.51 7.66
CA GLY A 69 16.74 -5.29 7.82
C GLY A 69 16.67 -4.33 6.63
N ILE A 70 15.83 -4.61 5.63
CA ILE A 70 15.57 -3.72 4.49
C ILE A 70 14.99 -2.37 4.92
N PHE A 71 14.03 -2.42 5.85
CA PHE A 71 13.45 -1.23 6.49
C PHE A 71 13.96 -1.21 7.93
N GLU A 72 14.58 -0.11 8.34
CA GLU A 72 15.12 0.04 9.70
C GLU A 72 14.02 0.37 10.69
N THR A 73 12.96 1.05 10.23
CA THR A 73 11.85 1.48 11.07
C THR A 73 10.49 1.22 10.45
N GLU A 74 9.45 1.25 11.29
CA GLU A 74 8.05 1.23 10.83
C GLU A 74 7.75 2.45 9.94
N VAL A 75 8.39 3.59 10.18
CA VAL A 75 8.26 4.82 9.38
C VAL A 75 8.81 4.62 7.96
N ASP A 76 9.96 3.95 7.81
CA ASP A 76 10.51 3.65 6.48
C ASP A 76 9.60 2.72 5.69
N THR A 77 9.01 1.75 6.40
CA THR A 77 8.05 0.80 5.82
C THR A 77 6.79 1.53 5.37
N GLU A 78 6.22 2.37 6.23
CA GLU A 78 5.04 3.18 5.94
C GLU A 78 5.29 4.08 4.73
N PHE A 79 6.37 4.86 4.77
CA PHE A 79 6.75 5.77 3.69
C PHE A 79 6.90 5.04 2.35
N TYR A 80 7.58 3.88 2.33
CA TYR A 80 7.71 3.09 1.10
C TYR A 80 6.35 2.67 0.51
N LEU A 81 5.44 2.19 1.36
CA LEU A 81 4.10 1.77 0.93
C LEU A 81 3.25 2.95 0.47
N GLU A 82 3.35 4.10 1.13
CA GLU A 82 2.72 5.34 0.73
C GLU A 82 3.18 5.77 -0.66
N GLN A 83 4.49 5.77 -0.92
CA GLN A 83 5.02 6.09 -2.25
C GLN A 83 4.54 5.09 -3.33
N CYS A 84 4.36 3.81 -2.98
CA CYS A 84 3.79 2.83 -3.90
C CYS A 84 2.31 3.14 -4.24
N LEU A 85 1.50 3.47 -3.23
CA LEU A 85 0.07 3.76 -3.38
C LEU A 85 -0.19 5.10 -4.06
N LEU A 86 0.57 6.15 -3.71
CA LEU A 86 0.51 7.45 -4.39
C LEU A 86 0.92 7.33 -5.85
N GLY A 87 2.03 6.63 -6.14
CA GLY A 87 2.45 6.37 -7.51
C GLY A 87 1.47 5.49 -8.30
N LEU A 88 0.74 4.60 -7.63
CA LEU A 88 -0.37 3.85 -8.24
C LEU A 88 -1.54 4.79 -8.55
N ASN A 89 -1.93 5.65 -7.62
CA ASN A 89 -2.99 6.64 -7.78
C ASN A 89 -2.75 7.54 -8.99
N ASP A 90 -1.54 8.08 -9.13
CA ASP A 90 -1.17 8.97 -10.24
C ASP A 90 -1.22 8.28 -11.62
N ARG A 91 -1.26 6.93 -11.66
CA ARG A 91 -1.38 6.16 -12.89
C ARG A 91 -2.82 5.74 -13.21
N VAL A 92 -3.63 5.45 -12.19
CA VAL A 92 -4.98 4.91 -12.38
C VAL A 92 -6.07 5.97 -12.41
N ASN A 93 -5.73 7.22 -12.07
CA ASN A 93 -6.54 8.43 -12.15
C ASN A 93 -5.92 9.42 -13.14
#